data_AF-A0A973LRG1-F1
#
_entry.id   AF-A0A973LRG1-F1
#
_cell.length_a   1.000
_cell.length_b   1.000
_cell.length_c   1.000
_cell.angle_alpha   90.00
_cell.angle_beta   90.00
_cell.angle_gamma   90.00
#
_symmetry.space_group_name_H-M   'P 1'
#
loop_
_entity.id
_entity.type
_entity.pdbx_description
1 polymer ?
#
loop_
_entity_poly.entity_id
_entity_poly.type
_entity_poly.pdbx_seq_one_letter_code
_entity_poly.pdbx_strand_id
1 'polypeptide(L)' 'GVVSGTLLTFIPAAGDYVNAELLGSTDTRMIGNVIQTQFLRILDYPTAAALSFILMAGILFMVTIYIRRAGTEDLV' A
#
# COMPACT_ATOMS: atom_id res chain seq x y z
N GLY A 1 -14.63 -9.39 14.30
CA GLY A 1 -15.01 -10.27 13.15
C GLY A 1 -14.90 -9.59 11.79
N VAL A 2 -15.43 -8.37 11.65
CA VAL A 2 -15.39 -7.58 10.40
C VAL A 2 -14.08 -6.80 10.26
N VAL A 3 -13.59 -6.21 11.36
CA VAL A 3 -12.34 -5.43 11.43
C VAL A 3 -11.15 -6.24 10.89
N SER A 4 -10.93 -7.46 11.40
CA SER A 4 -9.87 -8.34 10.92
C SER A 4 -10.05 -8.75 9.45
N GLY A 5 -11.29 -8.94 8.99
CA GLY A 5 -11.58 -9.28 7.59
C GLY A 5 -11.24 -8.15 6.63
N THR A 6 -11.57 -6.90 6.99
CA THR A 6 -11.22 -5.73 6.17
C THR A 6 -9.72 -5.45 6.12
N LEU A 7 -9.00 -5.70 7.22
CA LEU A 7 -7.53 -5.59 7.22
C LEU A 7 -6.88 -6.65 6.31
N LEU A 8 -7.39 -7.89 6.34
CA LEU A 8 -6.89 -8.99 5.51
C LEU A 8 -7.03 -8.69 4.01
N THR A 9 -8.05 -7.95 3.59
CA THR A 9 -8.25 -7.56 2.18
C THR A 9 -7.56 -6.25 1.83
N PHE A 10 -7.51 -5.27 2.74
CA PHE A 10 -6.91 -3.96 2.51
C PHE A 10 -5.40 -4.03 2.28
N ILE A 11 -4.68 -4.83 3.08
CA ILE A 11 -3.21 -4.94 2.98
C ILE A 11 -2.76 -5.41 1.59
N PRO A 12 -3.24 -6.55 1.04
CA PRO A 12 -2.86 -6.96 -0.31
C PRO A 12 -3.41 -6.03 -1.39
N ALA A 13 -4.62 -5.49 -1.24
CA ALA A 13 -5.20 -4.56 -2.22
C ALA A 13 -4.38 -3.27 -2.39
N ALA A 14 -3.83 -2.73 -1.30
CA ALA A 14 -2.95 -1.55 -1.35
C ALA A 14 -1.62 -1.83 -2.08
N GLY A 15 -1.19 -3.10 -2.13
CA GLY A 15 0.02 -3.55 -2.80
C GLY A 15 -0.19 -4.11 -4.22
N ASP A 16 -1.42 -4.17 -4.71
CA ASP A 16 -1.76 -4.85 -5.98
C ASP A 16 -1.53 -3.98 -7.23
N TYR A 17 -0.38 -3.33 -7.29
CA TYR A 17 -0.01 -2.41 -8.35
C TYR A 17 0.25 -3.13 -9.69
N VAL A 18 0.71 -4.38 -9.63
CA VAL A 18 0.99 -5.21 -10.82
C VAL A 18 -0.31 -5.53 -11.56
N ASN A 19 -1.38 -5.95 -10.86
CA ASN A 19 -2.65 -6.18 -11.52
C ASN A 19 -3.25 -4.88 -12.06
N ALA A 20 -3.08 -3.76 -11.35
CA ALA A 20 -3.52 -2.45 -11.84
C ALA A 20 -2.80 -2.00 -13.12
N GLU A 21 -1.54 -2.40 -13.31
CA GLU A 21 -0.79 -2.13 -14.54
C GLU A 21 -1.16 -3.08 -15.69
N LEU A 22 -1.48 -4.34 -15.39
CA LEU A 22 -1.84 -5.34 -16.41
C LEU A 22 -3.29 -5.23 -16.90
N LEU A 23 -4.22 -4.91 -16.00
CA LEU A 23 -5.67 -4.90 -16.28
C LEU A 23 -6.24 -3.48 -16.38
N GLY A 24 -5.48 -2.48 -15.95
CA GLY A 24 -5.90 -1.09 -15.94
C GLY A 24 -5.55 -0.33 -17.22
N SER A 25 -5.96 0.94 -17.27
CA SER A 25 -5.66 1.86 -18.38
C SER A 25 -4.39 2.66 -18.08
N THR A 26 -3.92 3.46 -19.04
CA THR A 26 -2.73 4.31 -18.86
C THR A 26 -2.86 5.32 -17.71
N ASP A 27 -4.10 5.61 -17.30
CA ASP A 27 -4.43 6.49 -16.16
C ASP A 27 -4.45 5.79 -14.79
N THR A 28 -4.44 4.45 -14.72
CA THR A 28 -4.50 3.71 -13.44
C THR A 28 -3.10 3.47 -12.87
N ARG A 29 -2.28 4.52 -12.81
CA ARG A 29 -0.93 4.43 -12.23
C ARG A 29 -0.98 4.46 -10.71
N MET A 30 -0.43 3.43 -10.09
CA MET A 30 -0.26 3.33 -8.64
C MET A 30 1.15 3.73 -8.21
N ILE A 31 1.31 4.08 -6.93
CA ILE A 31 2.62 4.40 -6.32
C ILE A 31 3.61 3.24 -6.49
N GLY A 32 3.14 1.98 -6.43
CA GLY A 32 3.97 0.80 -6.66
C GLY A 32 4.61 0.77 -8.06
N ASN A 33 3.88 1.21 -9.10
CA ASN A 33 4.40 1.29 -10.48
C ASN A 33 5.53 2.34 -10.56
N VAL A 34 5.40 3.45 -9.82
CA VAL A 34 6.43 4.49 -9.76
C VAL A 34 7.69 3.96 -9.09
N ILE A 35 7.55 3.29 -7.95
CA ILE A 35 8.67 2.66 -7.24
C ILE A 35 9.38 1.64 -8.13
N GLN A 36 8.62 0.75 -8.78
CA GLN A 36 9.17 -0.25 -9.70
C GLN A 36 9.92 0.40 -10.86
N THR A 37 9.36 1.45 -11.46
CA THR A 37 10.00 2.18 -12.55
C THR A 37 11.31 2.83 -12.10
N GLN A 38 11.35 3.43 -10.90
CA GLN A 38 12.58 4.01 -10.35
C GLN A 38 13.66 2.94 -10.13
N PHE A 39 13.30 1.75 -9.64
CA PHE A 39 14.23 0.64 -9.42
C PHE A 39 14.74 -0.01 -10.72
N LEU A 40 13.84 -0.32 -11.65
CA LEU A 40 14.13 -1.23 -12.78
C LEU A 40 14.37 -0.52 -14.11
N ARG A 41 13.83 0.70 -14.28
CA ARG A 41 13.93 1.45 -15.53
C ARG A 41 14.90 2.61 -15.44
N ILE A 42 14.80 3.39 -14.36
CA ILE A 42 15.63 4.58 -14.14
C ILE A 42 16.90 4.21 -13.36
N LEU A 43 16.92 3.07 -12.66
CA LEU A 43 18.03 2.56 -11.86
C LEU A 43 18.44 3.54 -10.74
N ASP A 44 17.48 4.34 -10.28
CA ASP A 44 17.65 5.28 -9.17
C ASP A 44 17.20 4.60 -7.85
N TYR A 45 18.07 3.71 -7.37
CA TYR A 45 17.86 2.96 -6.12
C TYR A 45 17.63 3.85 -4.89
N PRO A 46 18.36 4.98 -4.69
CA PRO A 46 18.13 5.87 -3.55
C PRO A 46 16.72 6.45 -3.53
N THR A 47 16.24 6.98 -4.65
CA THR A 47 14.88 7.56 -4.73
C THR A 47 13.83 6.47 -4.59
N ALA A 48 14.05 5.31 -5.23
CA ALA A 48 13.12 4.19 -5.14
C ALA A 48 13.00 3.63 -3.70
N ALA A 49 14.11 3.57 -2.97
CA ALA A 49 14.13 3.18 -1.55
C ALA A 49 13.41 4.20 -0.68
N ALA A 50 13.63 5.50 -0.88
CA ALA A 50 12.93 6.56 -0.15
C ALA A 50 11.41 6.49 -0.34
N LEU A 51 10.94 6.34 -1.58
CA LEU A 51 9.52 6.17 -1.90
C LEU A 51 8.93 4.90 -1.26
N SER A 52 9.69 3.79 -1.26
CA SER A 52 9.29 2.54 -0.60
C SER A 52 9.12 2.72 0.91
N PHE A 53 10.05 3.41 1.56
CA PHE A 53 9.97 3.71 3.00
C PHE A 53 8.78 4.61 3.34
N ILE A 54 8.53 5.64 2.53
CA ILE A 54 7.38 6.54 2.71
C ILE A 54 6.06 5.76 2.56
N LEU A 55 5.95 4.92 1.52
CA LEU A 55 4.77 4.10 1.30
C LEU A 55 4.54 3.12 2.47
N MET A 56 5.60 2.45 2.93
CA MET A 56 5.54 1.54 4.07
C MET A 56 5.11 2.27 5.35
N ALA A 57 5.69 3.44 5.63
CA ALA A 57 5.31 4.25 6.78
C ALA A 57 3.84 4.68 6.70
N GLY A 58 3.35 5.07 5.52
CA GLY A 58 1.94 5.42 5.29
C GLY A 58 0.99 4.25 5.54
N ILE A 59 1.31 3.06 5.01
CA ILE A 59 0.51 1.84 5.24
C ILE A 59 0.48 1.49 6.74
N LEU A 60 1.64 1.47 7.40
CA LEU A 60 1.72 1.19 8.83
C LEU A 60 0.95 2.21 9.67
N PHE A 61 1.03 3.49 9.32
CA PHE A 61 0.30 4.56 9.99
C PHE A 61 -1.22 4.35 9.86
N MET A 62 -1.70 4.07 8.64
CA MET A 62 -3.11 3.83 8.35
C MET A 62 -3.63 2.59 9.08
N VAL A 63 -2.87 1.49 9.03
CA VAL A 63 -3.19 0.23 9.74
C VAL A 63 -3.20 0.45 11.26
N THR A 64 -2.22 1.18 11.80
CA THR A 64 -2.15 1.48 13.24
C THR A 64 -3.34 2.32 13.70
N ILE A 65 -3.73 3.33 12.93
CA ILE A 65 -4.93 4.14 13.22
C ILE A 65 -6.19 3.29 13.14
N TYR A 66 -6.32 2.47 12.10
CA TYR A 66 -7.48 1.61 11.89
C TYR A 66 -7.65 0.62 13.06
N ILE A 67 -6.57 -0.07 13.44
CA ILE A 67 -6.57 -0.99 14.59
C ILE A 67 -6.88 -0.24 15.88
N ARG A 68 -6.34 0.96 16.10
CA ARG A 68 -6.61 1.74 17.33
C ARG A 68 -8.06 2.19 17.43
N ARG A 69 -8.67 2.66 16.34
CA ARG A 69 -10.09 3.04 16.34
C ARG A 69 -10.99 1.82 16.51
N ALA A 70 -10.78 0.79 15.70
CA ALA A 70 -11.61 -0.42 15.74
C ALA A 70 -11.43 -1.21 17.05
N GLY A 71 -10.24 -1.17 17.65
CA GLY A 71 -9.95 -1.76 18.96
C GLY A 71 -10.65 -1.08 20.14
N THR A 72 -11.41 0.00 19.92
CA THR A 72 -12.27 0.62 20.95
C THR A 72 -13.72 0.13 20.85
N GLU A 73 -14.11 -0.51 19.74
CA GLU A 73 -15.50 -0.94 19.47
C GLU A 73 -15.70 -2.46 19.62
N ASP A 74 -14.62 -3.26 19.64
CA ASP A 74 -14.64 -4.71 19.91
C ASP A 74 -14.34 -5.05 21.41
N LEU A 75 -14.32 -4.05 22.31
CA LEU A 75 -14.04 -4.24 23.76
C LEU A 75 -15.24 -3.95 24.69
N VAL A 76 -16.47 -3.95 24.19
CA VAL A 76 -17.71 -3.93 25.02
C VAL A 76 -18.76 -4.90 24.50
#